data_AF-A0A9E0ILU8-F1
#
_entry.id   AF-A0A9E0ILU8-F1
#
_cell.length_a   1.000
_cell.length_b   1.000
_cell.length_c   1.000
_cell.angle_alpha   90.00
_cell.angle_beta   90.00
_cell.angle_gamma   90.00
#
_symmetry.space_group_name_H-M   'P 1'
#
loop_
_entity.id
_entity.type
_entity.pdbx_description
1 polymer ?
#
loop_
_entity_poly.entity_id
_entity_poly.type
_entity_poly.pdbx_seq_one_letter_code
_entity_poly.pdbx_strand_id
1 'polypeptide(L)'
;MAGRRSGKDPARVRLQPADAFDLIRWLARSQSDPRKAVAELVQNAIDAGARTITLERRRRGRRASLVVRDDGEGIRPTEEREAALRYLATHIGRSHKRNLSPAERHQQIVAGQYGIGLLGFWSIGHRMEIRSRVGAGAVWLLRLVEDEPRAEVVPGPPSIDAAPTFTELVITELHPAALRPLAARRLAEYLGSELRGPLLASGAAVEVREYDTRGQLAERAPVTPRRFDGVRLDVPAGVAVPGLATLQVELYLAGATGAGGAVELTCAGTVVADRLADLAGLDLDHTPWNDPALTGTIEFPALSIPPGSRRGVTPDASAAAMVQALAQLAPLVQAALDRHASERSLTSERQLVNDLRRALRGLRARLPHLELPSTLAGRGGAGEHGAADPLADSAPGPGALVPDDDDRAGAAPGDDAATTVAAPADEPLPPRLLPPGPAHHVRLSPDPVRLWPGGARGVRALVHDVHGQRIDAALTWLPSSPLLELDDGGAPARMSRVARLADAAADRRYQLTVIAEAGGGSTSTTVDVEVADGPPAGAPGAGIPEPVLVEDGGSWRSRMLGATWQVNIAHPDYRALAVEPRARLRYLVALFAKDLTVARGHPGHEPIIEQVLEIIALGERNLLRTPR
;
A
#
# COMPACT_ATOMS: atom_id res chain seq x y z
N MET A 1 -39.33 68.94 2.79
CA MET A 1 -38.39 68.73 3.92
C MET A 1 -38.31 67.24 4.21
N ALA A 2 -37.20 66.58 3.88
CA ALA A 2 -36.98 65.17 4.14
C ALA A 2 -35.97 65.02 5.30
N GLY A 3 -36.42 64.45 6.42
CA GLY A 3 -35.61 64.24 7.63
C GLY A 3 -34.76 62.98 7.54
N ARG A 4 -33.43 63.15 7.65
CA ARG A 4 -32.47 62.04 7.81
C ARG A 4 -32.62 61.40 9.20
N ARG A 5 -32.92 60.11 9.25
CA ARG A 5 -32.72 59.27 10.44
C ARG A 5 -31.25 58.86 10.51
N SER A 6 -30.54 59.33 11.54
CA SER A 6 -29.20 58.85 11.92
C SER A 6 -29.36 57.52 12.64
N GLY A 7 -28.97 56.42 11.99
CA GLY A 7 -28.75 55.15 12.67
C GLY A 7 -27.46 55.22 13.47
N LYS A 8 -27.52 54.94 14.77
CA LYS A 8 -26.33 54.76 15.61
C LYS A 8 -25.69 53.42 15.28
N ASP A 9 -24.39 53.42 15.00
CA ASP A 9 -23.61 52.20 14.86
C ASP A 9 -23.65 51.36 16.15
N PRO A 10 -23.68 50.02 16.05
CA PRO A 10 -23.71 49.14 17.21
C PRO A 10 -22.41 49.24 18.01
N ALA A 11 -22.54 49.54 19.30
CA ALA A 11 -21.41 49.58 20.23
C ALA A 11 -20.84 48.17 20.42
N ARG A 12 -19.58 47.97 20.00
CA ARG A 12 -18.85 46.72 20.22
C ARG A 12 -18.26 46.73 21.63
N VAL A 13 -18.68 45.81 22.47
CA VAL A 13 -18.17 45.62 23.84
C VAL A 13 -17.34 44.33 23.88
N ARG A 14 -16.22 44.36 24.61
CA ARG A 14 -15.38 43.18 24.83
C ARG A 14 -15.89 42.40 26.03
N LEU A 15 -16.29 41.15 25.82
CA LEU A 15 -16.68 40.25 26.91
C LEU A 15 -15.47 39.96 27.80
N GLN A 16 -15.68 39.99 29.12
CA GLN A 16 -14.67 39.67 30.13
C GLN A 16 -15.28 38.69 31.13
N PRO A 17 -14.59 37.59 31.49
CA PRO A 17 -15.04 36.71 32.55
C PRO A 17 -14.96 37.40 33.92
N ALA A 18 -15.82 37.00 34.85
CA ALA A 18 -15.80 37.49 36.22
C ALA A 18 -14.54 37.00 36.98
N ASP A 19 -14.14 35.75 36.76
CA ASP A 19 -12.88 35.17 37.24
C ASP A 19 -12.25 34.33 36.11
N ALA A 20 -10.99 34.63 35.78
CA ALA A 20 -10.24 33.88 34.77
C ALA A 20 -9.88 32.46 35.24
N PHE A 21 -9.75 32.24 36.55
CA PHE A 21 -9.46 30.93 37.11
C PHE A 21 -10.69 30.02 37.11
N ASP A 22 -11.89 30.58 37.24
CA ASP A 22 -13.11 29.79 37.06
C ASP A 22 -13.15 29.16 35.66
N LEU A 23 -12.76 29.89 34.61
CA LEU A 23 -12.67 29.30 33.27
C LEU A 23 -11.67 28.13 33.20
N ILE A 24 -10.52 28.25 33.88
CA ILE A 24 -9.53 27.18 34.00
C ILE A 24 -10.14 25.96 34.71
N ARG A 25 -10.87 26.18 35.80
CA ARG A 25 -11.57 25.14 36.56
C ARG A 25 -12.62 24.42 35.70
N TRP A 26 -13.44 25.15 34.95
CA TRP A 26 -14.42 24.58 34.02
C TRP A 26 -13.75 23.74 32.92
N LEU A 27 -12.67 24.24 32.34
CA LEU A 27 -11.90 23.53 31.32
C LEU A 27 -11.25 22.25 31.87
N ALA A 28 -10.61 22.32 33.04
CA ALA A 28 -9.96 21.17 33.65
C ALA A 28 -10.97 20.07 34.04
N ARG A 29 -12.12 20.45 34.61
CA ARG A 29 -13.18 19.48 34.98
C ARG A 29 -13.92 18.87 33.79
N SER A 30 -13.85 19.49 32.62
CA SER A 30 -14.39 18.91 31.38
C SER A 30 -13.58 17.72 30.86
N GLN A 31 -12.34 17.54 31.36
CA GLN A 31 -11.50 16.38 31.05
C GLN A 31 -11.85 15.20 31.96
N SER A 32 -12.49 14.18 31.41
CA SER A 32 -12.99 13.04 32.19
C SER A 32 -12.12 11.78 32.13
N ASP A 33 -11.30 11.58 31.08
CA ASP A 33 -10.48 10.37 30.94
C ASP A 33 -9.01 10.60 31.35
N PRO A 34 -8.56 10.01 32.48
CA PRO A 34 -7.17 10.12 32.94
C PRO A 34 -6.14 9.55 31.97
N ARG A 35 -6.51 8.60 31.11
CA ARG A 35 -5.56 8.01 30.17
C ARG A 35 -5.25 8.93 29.01
N LYS A 36 -6.22 9.72 28.56
CA LYS A 36 -6.01 10.75 27.55
C LYS A 36 -5.00 11.79 28.04
N ALA A 37 -5.14 12.22 29.30
CA ALA A 37 -4.16 13.09 29.93
C ALA A 37 -2.76 12.46 29.98
N VAL A 38 -2.64 11.15 30.28
CA VAL A 38 -1.34 10.46 30.19
C VAL A 38 -0.84 10.36 28.74
N ALA A 39 -1.70 10.09 27.77
CA ALA A 39 -1.33 10.04 26.36
C ALA A 39 -0.75 11.37 25.87
N GLU A 40 -1.34 12.50 26.29
CA GLU A 40 -0.79 13.83 26.00
C GLU A 40 0.60 14.03 26.62
N LEU A 41 0.85 13.53 27.83
CA LEU A 41 2.19 13.59 28.44
C LEU A 41 3.21 12.76 27.66
N VAL A 42 2.84 11.56 27.21
CA VAL A 42 3.71 10.71 26.39
C VAL A 42 3.94 11.35 25.01
N GLN A 43 2.91 11.95 24.41
CA GLN A 43 3.05 12.69 23.16
C GLN A 43 4.04 13.85 23.30
N ASN A 44 3.96 14.63 24.39
CA ASN A 44 4.89 15.72 24.64
C ASN A 44 6.34 15.22 24.76
N ALA A 45 6.55 14.05 25.35
CA ALA A 45 7.87 13.43 25.42
C ALA A 45 8.36 12.98 24.02
N ILE A 46 7.49 12.38 23.21
CA ILE A 46 7.81 12.03 21.80
C ILE A 46 8.18 13.28 21.00
N ASP A 47 7.39 14.35 21.12
CA ASP A 47 7.62 15.62 20.44
C ASP A 47 8.93 16.29 20.88
N ALA A 48 9.37 16.04 22.12
CA ALA A 48 10.66 16.46 22.65
C ALA A 48 11.83 15.54 22.20
N GLY A 49 11.58 14.60 21.29
CA GLY A 49 12.59 13.70 20.74
C GLY A 49 13.00 12.55 21.67
N ALA A 50 12.19 12.23 22.69
CA ALA A 50 12.48 11.13 23.59
C ALA A 50 12.51 9.78 22.84
N ARG A 51 13.52 8.96 23.14
CA ARG A 51 13.65 7.59 22.64
C ARG A 51 13.08 6.58 23.62
N THR A 52 13.11 6.90 24.91
CA THR A 52 12.68 6.02 25.99
C THR A 52 11.75 6.79 26.92
N ILE A 53 10.54 6.28 27.10
CA ILE A 53 9.53 6.87 27.99
C ILE A 53 9.08 5.79 28.98
N THR A 54 9.21 6.07 30.28
CA THR A 54 8.78 5.15 31.34
C THR A 54 7.65 5.76 32.16
N LEU A 55 6.56 5.01 32.31
CA LEU A 55 5.41 5.34 33.14
C LEU A 55 5.40 4.44 34.37
N GLU A 56 5.72 4.95 35.56
CA GLU A 56 5.76 4.18 36.80
C GLU A 56 4.57 4.50 37.70
N ARG A 57 3.71 3.51 37.91
CA ARG A 57 2.71 3.56 38.98
C ARG A 57 3.29 2.95 40.25
N ARG A 58 3.35 3.73 41.32
CA ARG A 58 3.86 3.28 42.63
C ARG A 58 3.20 4.00 43.78
N ARG A 59 3.36 3.47 45.00
CA ARG A 59 2.97 4.19 46.21
C ARG A 59 4.08 5.16 46.65
N ARG A 60 3.73 6.40 46.96
CA ARG A 60 4.55 7.33 47.74
C ARG A 60 3.87 7.56 49.08
N GLY A 61 4.46 7.01 50.13
CA GLY A 61 3.79 6.90 51.44
C GLY A 61 2.54 6.03 51.34
N ARG A 62 1.38 6.57 51.77
CA ARG A 62 0.09 5.86 51.72
C ARG A 62 -0.70 6.05 50.44
N ARG A 63 -0.28 6.95 49.55
CA ARG A 63 -1.06 7.34 48.36
C ARG A 63 -0.42 6.80 47.08
N ALA A 64 -1.26 6.47 46.10
CA ALA A 64 -0.80 6.10 44.77
C ALA A 64 -0.24 7.34 44.03
N SER A 65 0.72 7.09 43.15
CA SER A 65 1.36 8.10 42.32
C SER A 65 1.67 7.52 40.94
N LEU A 66 1.69 8.39 39.94
CA LEU A 66 2.15 8.12 38.59
C LEU A 66 3.38 8.97 38.33
N VAL A 67 4.46 8.36 37.83
CA VAL A 67 5.67 9.05 37.45
C VAL A 67 5.94 8.82 35.97
N VAL A 68 6.08 9.89 35.21
CA VAL A 68 6.45 9.88 33.80
C VAL A 68 7.89 10.34 33.69
N ARG A 69 8.73 9.57 33.01
CA ARG A 69 10.11 9.92 32.72
C ARG A 69 10.39 9.78 31.25
N ASP A 70 11.14 10.71 30.71
CA ASP A 70 11.62 10.68 29.35
C ASP A 70 13.08 11.13 29.26
N ASP A 71 13.75 10.69 28.19
CA ASP A 71 15.12 11.04 27.82
C ASP A 71 15.18 12.08 26.69
N GLY A 72 14.11 12.86 26.50
CA GLY A 72 14.03 13.89 25.46
C GLY A 72 14.89 15.13 25.76
N GLU A 73 14.81 16.13 24.88
CA GLU A 73 15.56 17.39 24.98
C GLU A 73 15.10 18.29 26.14
N GLY A 74 13.95 17.97 26.74
CA GLY A 74 13.36 18.71 27.85
C GLY A 74 12.47 19.88 27.41
N ILE A 75 11.83 20.53 28.39
CA ILE A 75 10.85 21.59 28.13
C ILE A 75 11.59 22.86 27.70
N ARG A 76 11.34 23.34 26.47
CA ARG A 76 11.92 24.58 25.90
C ARG A 76 13.43 24.65 26.12
N PRO A 77 14.23 23.78 25.47
CA PRO A 77 15.65 23.56 25.80
C PRO A 77 16.52 24.81 25.64
N THR A 78 16.12 25.77 24.80
CA THR A 78 16.85 27.01 24.53
C THR A 78 16.65 28.11 25.58
N GLU A 79 15.73 27.92 26.54
CA GLU A 79 15.43 28.90 27.58
C GLU A 79 16.07 28.53 28.92
N GLU A 80 16.25 29.53 29.79
CA GLU A 80 16.63 29.27 31.19
C GLU A 80 15.54 28.45 31.89
N ARG A 81 15.95 27.48 32.75
CA ARG A 81 15.04 26.46 33.31
C ARG A 81 13.87 27.07 34.09
N GLU A 82 14.14 28.08 34.91
CA GLU A 82 13.10 28.81 35.66
C GLU A 82 12.11 29.49 34.70
N ALA A 83 12.62 30.17 33.67
CA ALA A 83 11.80 30.88 32.70
C ALA A 83 10.94 29.92 31.87
N ALA A 84 11.50 28.79 31.45
CA ALA A 84 10.79 27.73 30.72
C ALA A 84 9.60 27.17 31.53
N LEU A 85 9.81 26.85 32.81
CA LEU A 85 8.77 26.32 33.69
C LEU A 85 7.73 27.39 34.05
N ARG A 86 8.15 28.62 34.29
CA ARG A 86 7.25 29.76 34.51
C ARG A 86 6.38 30.02 33.28
N TYR A 87 6.96 29.93 32.08
CA TYR A 87 6.22 30.06 30.83
C TYR A 87 5.15 28.98 30.73
N LEU A 88 5.51 27.71 30.99
CA LEU A 88 4.57 26.59 30.98
C LEU A 88 3.36 26.83 31.90
N ALA A 89 3.59 27.31 33.12
CA ALA A 89 2.53 27.57 34.10
C ALA A 89 1.62 28.76 33.74
N THR A 90 2.14 29.75 33.01
CA THR A 90 1.43 31.00 32.69
C THR A 90 0.77 31.00 31.31
N HIS A 91 1.13 30.05 30.44
CA HIS A 91 0.68 29.96 29.06
C HIS A 91 -0.20 28.72 28.81
N ILE A 92 -0.98 28.33 29.81
CA ILE A 92 -1.98 27.25 29.71
C ILE A 92 -2.97 27.57 28.58
N GLY A 93 -3.23 26.61 27.69
CA GLY A 93 -4.14 26.80 26.55
C GLY A 93 -3.50 27.43 25.31
N ARG A 94 -2.20 27.76 25.32
CA ARG A 94 -1.46 28.23 24.13
C ARG A 94 -0.66 27.09 23.50
N SER A 95 -1.27 26.38 22.53
CA SER A 95 -0.55 25.42 21.68
C SER A 95 0.35 26.14 20.66
N HIS A 96 1.55 25.60 20.38
CA HIS A 96 2.50 26.13 19.39
C HIS A 96 2.01 26.04 17.93
N LYS A 97 0.91 25.33 17.66
CA LYS A 97 0.28 25.24 16.32
C LYS A 97 -0.45 26.55 16.02
N ARG A 98 0.26 27.50 15.41
CA ARG A 98 -0.26 28.82 15.03
C ARG A 98 -1.22 28.67 13.85
N ASN A 99 -2.35 29.39 13.91
CA ASN A 99 -3.39 29.58 12.88
C ASN A 99 -4.57 28.60 12.91
N LEU A 100 -5.34 28.60 14.01
CA LEU A 100 -6.68 28.00 14.05
C LEU A 100 -7.75 29.09 14.24
N SER A 101 -8.78 29.05 13.42
CA SER A 101 -9.97 29.91 13.50
C SER A 101 -10.74 29.67 14.82
N PRO A 102 -11.60 30.61 15.26
CA PRO A 102 -12.39 30.43 16.49
C PRO A 102 -13.28 29.17 16.50
N ALA A 103 -13.78 28.74 15.33
CA ALA A 103 -14.60 27.54 15.18
C ALA A 103 -13.77 26.25 15.31
N GLU A 104 -12.60 26.20 14.67
CA GLU A 104 -11.66 25.07 14.81
C GLU A 104 -11.12 24.97 16.25
N ARG A 105 -10.90 26.11 16.90
CA ARG A 105 -10.57 26.19 18.33
C ARG A 105 -11.69 25.63 19.20
N HIS A 106 -12.95 25.95 18.91
CA HIS A 106 -14.09 25.40 19.64
C HIS A 106 -14.24 23.89 19.41
N GLN A 107 -14.09 23.41 18.17
CA GLN A 107 -14.11 21.98 17.85
C GLN A 107 -12.96 21.23 18.52
N GLN A 108 -11.76 21.79 18.60
CA GLN A 108 -10.65 21.20 19.34
C GLN A 108 -10.82 21.26 20.86
N ILE A 109 -11.50 22.27 21.41
CA ILE A 109 -11.86 22.30 22.84
C ILE A 109 -12.87 21.18 23.14
N VAL A 110 -13.89 21.04 22.31
CA VAL A 110 -14.92 19.99 22.44
C VAL A 110 -14.35 18.59 22.17
N ALA A 111 -13.38 18.46 21.26
CA ALA A 111 -12.66 17.21 20.98
C ALA A 111 -11.50 16.93 21.97
N GLY A 112 -11.24 17.82 22.93
CA GLY A 112 -10.13 17.71 23.88
C GLY A 112 -8.75 17.69 23.23
N GLN A 113 -8.55 18.40 22.12
CA GLN A 113 -7.28 18.59 21.39
C GLN A 113 -6.69 19.99 21.59
N TYR A 114 -7.33 20.82 22.40
CA TYR A 114 -6.84 22.15 22.73
C TYR A 114 -5.72 22.06 23.77
N GLY A 115 -4.65 22.84 23.62
CA GLY A 115 -3.40 22.80 24.40
C GLY A 115 -3.51 23.12 25.90
N ILE A 116 -4.36 22.39 26.62
CA ILE A 116 -4.52 22.37 28.07
C ILE A 116 -3.82 21.17 28.70
N GLY A 117 -2.90 20.51 27.99
CA GLY A 117 -2.32 19.24 28.44
C GLY A 117 -1.60 19.31 29.79
N LEU A 118 -1.23 20.50 30.25
CA LEU A 118 -0.80 20.70 31.64
C LEU A 118 -1.94 20.44 32.64
N LEU A 119 -3.16 20.95 32.41
CA LEU A 119 -4.34 20.80 33.28
C LEU A 119 -4.94 19.39 33.26
N GLY A 120 -4.61 18.56 32.26
CA GLY A 120 -5.09 17.17 32.18
C GLY A 120 -4.81 16.38 33.45
N PHE A 121 -3.80 16.77 34.26
CA PHE A 121 -3.50 16.12 35.54
C PHE A 121 -4.65 16.13 36.55
N TRP A 122 -5.61 17.06 36.48
CA TRP A 122 -6.77 17.10 37.39
C TRP A 122 -7.68 15.87 37.21
N SER A 123 -7.63 15.21 36.06
CA SER A 123 -8.32 13.93 35.86
C SER A 123 -7.57 12.75 36.50
N ILE A 124 -6.28 12.91 36.80
CA ILE A 124 -5.36 11.87 37.26
C ILE A 124 -5.19 11.91 38.79
N GLY A 125 -4.87 13.06 39.37
CA GLY A 125 -4.64 13.22 40.81
C GLY A 125 -4.50 14.67 41.27
N HIS A 126 -4.38 14.87 42.59
CA HIS A 126 -4.49 16.19 43.21
C HIS A 126 -3.24 17.09 43.06
N ARG A 127 -2.05 16.53 42.83
CA ARG A 127 -0.79 17.29 42.82
C ARG A 127 0.13 16.82 41.72
N MET A 128 0.69 17.77 40.96
CA MET A 128 1.67 17.50 39.92
C MET A 128 2.97 18.28 40.18
N GLU A 129 4.09 17.60 40.05
CA GLU A 129 5.43 18.17 40.11
C GLU A 129 6.17 17.85 38.81
N ILE A 130 6.65 18.87 38.12
CA ILE A 130 7.48 18.73 36.92
C ILE A 130 8.90 19.12 37.30
N ARG A 131 9.84 18.18 37.18
CA ARG A 131 11.26 18.39 37.40
C ARG A 131 11.95 18.40 36.06
N SER A 132 12.76 19.42 35.82
CA SER A 132 13.49 19.53 34.55
C SER A 132 14.93 19.95 34.78
N ARG A 133 15.83 19.38 33.97
CA ARG A 133 17.23 19.74 33.84
C ARG A 133 17.61 19.70 32.36
N VAL A 134 18.49 20.61 31.94
CA VAL A 134 19.12 20.59 30.60
C VAL A 134 20.63 20.77 30.79
N GLY A 135 21.41 19.84 30.22
CA GLY A 135 22.87 19.83 30.31
C GLY A 135 23.41 19.84 31.76
N ALA A 136 24.45 20.64 32.02
CA ALA A 136 25.03 20.75 33.36
C ALA A 136 24.24 21.70 34.29
N GLY A 137 23.10 22.23 33.86
CA GLY A 137 22.33 23.24 34.59
C GLY A 137 21.70 22.74 35.90
N ALA A 138 21.17 23.68 36.69
CA ALA A 138 20.45 23.39 37.93
C ALA A 138 19.09 22.71 37.65
N VAL A 139 18.65 21.87 38.59
CA VAL A 139 17.31 21.26 38.55
C VAL A 139 16.29 22.27 39.07
N TRP A 140 15.23 22.45 38.30
CA TRP A 140 14.09 23.28 38.68
C TRP A 140 12.81 22.46 38.71
N LEU A 141 11.91 22.86 39.60
CA LEU A 141 10.64 22.19 39.84
C LEU A 141 9.50 23.16 39.66
N LEU A 142 8.48 22.75 38.90
CA LEU A 142 7.17 23.39 38.84
C LEU A 142 6.19 22.54 39.65
N ARG A 143 5.52 23.15 40.63
CA ARG A 143 4.47 22.52 41.43
C ARG A 143 3.11 23.12 41.13
N LEU A 144 2.16 22.22 40.90
CA LEU A 144 0.77 22.53 40.60
C LEU A 144 -0.12 21.70 41.52
N VAL A 145 -1.17 22.33 42.04
CA VAL A 145 -2.16 21.70 42.90
C VAL A 145 -3.53 21.88 42.25
N GLU A 146 -4.32 20.82 42.28
CA GLU A 146 -5.70 20.86 41.80
C GLU A 146 -6.48 21.95 42.53
N ASP A 147 -7.29 22.70 41.78
CA ASP A 147 -8.15 23.78 42.28
C ASP A 147 -7.42 24.98 42.91
N GLU A 148 -6.09 25.06 42.76
CA GLU A 148 -5.28 26.18 43.23
C GLU A 148 -4.82 27.10 42.08
N PRO A 149 -5.06 28.42 42.16
CA PRO A 149 -4.66 29.37 41.11
C PRO A 149 -3.17 29.70 41.10
N ARG A 150 -2.42 29.28 42.13
CA ARG A 150 -1.00 29.58 42.28
C ARG A 150 -0.16 28.34 41.98
N ALA A 151 0.87 28.54 41.15
CA ALA A 151 1.92 27.57 40.91
C ALA A 151 3.23 28.02 41.58
N GLU A 152 4.07 27.08 42.00
CA GLU A 152 5.39 27.37 42.55
C GLU A 152 6.48 26.91 41.59
N VAL A 153 7.46 27.78 41.34
CA VAL A 153 8.69 27.41 40.62
C VAL A 153 9.86 27.57 41.57
N VAL A 154 10.53 26.48 41.90
CA VAL A 154 11.59 26.45 42.92
C VAL A 154 12.81 25.68 42.42
N PRO A 155 14.03 26.03 42.85
CA PRO A 155 15.19 25.19 42.63
C PRO A 155 15.05 23.91 43.44
N GLY A 156 15.67 22.82 42.99
CA GLY A 156 15.76 21.62 43.80
C GLY A 156 17.02 20.80 43.57
N PRO A 157 17.20 19.77 44.40
CA PRO A 157 18.42 19.00 44.39
C PRO A 157 18.50 18.14 43.13
N PRO A 158 19.67 18.06 42.47
CA PRO A 158 19.90 17.02 41.48
C PRO A 158 19.85 15.64 42.15
N SER A 159 19.26 14.65 41.48
CA SER A 159 19.47 13.25 41.87
C SER A 159 20.94 12.88 41.61
N ILE A 160 21.51 12.02 42.45
CA ILE A 160 22.90 11.57 42.34
C ILE A 160 23.17 10.97 40.95
N ASP A 161 22.19 10.25 40.40
CA ASP A 161 22.27 9.58 39.09
C ASP A 161 21.46 10.31 37.99
N ALA A 162 21.13 11.59 38.19
CA ALA A 162 20.34 12.33 37.21
C ALA A 162 21.13 12.51 35.89
N ALA A 163 20.49 12.13 34.78
CA ALA A 163 20.99 12.42 33.45
C ALA A 163 21.25 13.94 33.26
N PRO A 164 22.14 14.33 32.33
CA PRO A 164 22.38 15.75 32.02
C PRO A 164 21.10 16.48 31.60
N THR A 165 20.29 15.83 30.79
CA THR A 165 18.98 16.36 30.38
C THR A 165 17.90 15.36 30.73
N PHE A 166 16.85 15.81 31.43
CA PHE A 166 15.68 15.00 31.71
C PHE A 166 14.45 15.85 32.01
N THR A 167 13.29 15.27 31.78
CA THR A 167 12.02 15.71 32.35
C THR A 167 11.42 14.56 33.16
N GLU A 168 11.09 14.82 34.43
CA GLU A 168 10.38 13.89 35.29
C GLU A 168 9.09 14.58 35.75
N LEU A 169 7.95 13.97 35.46
CA LEU A 169 6.65 14.44 35.90
C LEU A 169 6.09 13.46 36.94
N VAL A 170 5.72 13.97 38.10
CA VAL A 170 5.19 13.18 39.20
C VAL A 170 3.79 13.68 39.54
N ILE A 171 2.78 12.83 39.34
CA ILE A 171 1.42 13.06 39.82
C ILE A 171 1.22 12.22 41.08
N THR A 172 0.85 12.88 42.17
CA THR A 172 0.61 12.22 43.46
C THR A 172 -0.85 12.35 43.86
N GLU A 173 -1.27 11.45 44.76
CA GLU A 173 -2.64 11.43 45.26
C GLU A 173 -3.63 11.15 44.12
N LEU A 174 -3.39 10.06 43.39
CA LEU A 174 -4.25 9.65 42.27
C LEU A 174 -5.71 9.50 42.72
N HIS A 175 -6.63 10.04 41.92
CA HIS A 175 -8.05 9.93 42.19
C HIS A 175 -8.52 8.46 42.12
N PRO A 176 -9.53 8.05 42.91
CA PRO A 176 -10.08 6.69 42.86
C PRO A 176 -10.51 6.26 41.45
N ALA A 177 -11.11 7.17 40.69
CA ALA A 177 -11.55 6.93 39.30
C ALA A 177 -10.39 6.63 38.35
N ALA A 178 -9.20 7.16 38.61
CA ALA A 178 -8.02 7.00 37.77
C ALA A 178 -7.24 5.70 38.05
N LEU A 179 -7.42 5.07 39.22
CA LEU A 179 -6.63 3.89 39.61
C LEU A 179 -6.80 2.70 38.66
N ARG A 180 -8.02 2.41 38.21
CA ARG A 180 -8.27 1.24 37.35
C ARG A 180 -7.90 1.48 35.88
N PRO A 181 -8.21 2.63 35.26
CA PRO A 181 -7.77 2.95 33.90
C PRO A 181 -6.24 3.01 33.77
N LEU A 182 -5.53 3.48 34.80
CA LEU A 182 -4.07 3.61 34.82
C LEU A 182 -3.35 2.34 35.32
N ALA A 183 -3.98 1.17 35.27
CA ALA A 183 -3.30 -0.12 35.52
C ALA A 183 -2.37 -0.46 34.35
N ALA A 184 -1.22 -1.09 34.63
CA ALA A 184 -0.14 -1.17 33.65
C ALA A 184 -0.58 -1.70 32.28
N ARG A 185 -1.20 -2.89 32.22
CA ARG A 185 -1.70 -3.47 30.95
C ARG A 185 -2.72 -2.59 30.23
N ARG A 186 -3.71 -2.09 30.97
CA ARG A 186 -4.81 -1.29 30.41
C ARG A 186 -4.33 0.04 29.84
N LEU A 187 -3.39 0.67 30.54
CA LEU A 187 -2.77 1.90 30.08
C LEU A 187 -1.89 1.62 28.86
N ALA A 188 -1.11 0.52 28.87
CA ALA A 188 -0.28 0.17 27.73
C ALA A 188 -1.10 -0.16 26.47
N GLU A 189 -2.21 -0.89 26.60
CA GLU A 189 -3.15 -1.19 25.51
C GLU A 189 -3.77 0.10 24.94
N TYR A 190 -4.21 1.01 25.83
CA TYR A 190 -4.75 2.31 25.42
C TYR A 190 -3.70 3.15 24.68
N LEU A 191 -2.50 3.30 25.24
CA LEU A 191 -1.42 4.08 24.62
C LEU A 191 -0.96 3.48 23.29
N GLY A 192 -0.97 2.14 23.16
CA GLY A 192 -0.61 1.46 21.92
C GLY A 192 -1.62 1.67 20.79
N SER A 193 -2.84 2.04 21.13
CA SER A 193 -3.91 2.40 20.19
C SER A 193 -3.89 3.91 19.91
N GLU A 194 -3.97 4.74 20.96
CA GLU A 194 -4.06 6.20 20.87
C GLU A 194 -2.81 6.84 20.25
N LEU A 195 -1.61 6.38 20.62
CA LEU A 195 -0.33 6.95 20.18
C LEU A 195 0.33 6.15 19.06
N ARG A 196 -0.43 5.28 18.38
CA ARG A 196 0.10 4.40 17.33
C ARG A 196 0.93 5.14 16.27
N GLY A 197 0.36 6.17 15.64
CA GLY A 197 1.03 6.97 14.61
C GLY A 197 2.32 7.62 15.11
N PRO A 198 2.26 8.40 16.21
CA PRO A 198 3.44 8.98 16.86
C PRO A 198 4.52 7.96 17.23
N LEU A 199 4.16 6.80 17.78
CA LEU A 199 5.10 5.75 18.16
C LEU A 199 5.77 5.11 16.93
N LEU A 200 5.03 4.90 15.84
CA LEU A 200 5.59 4.39 14.59
C LEU A 200 6.53 5.39 13.91
N ALA A 201 6.18 6.69 13.94
CA ALA A 201 6.98 7.74 13.32
C ALA A 201 8.28 8.03 14.08
N SER A 202 8.21 8.06 15.42
CA SER A 202 9.37 8.34 16.28
C SER A 202 10.25 7.12 16.55
N GLY A 203 9.65 5.92 16.56
CA GLY A 203 10.31 4.71 17.04
C GLY A 203 10.56 4.70 18.56
N ALA A 204 9.93 5.59 19.32
CA ALA A 204 10.12 5.69 20.77
C ALA A 204 9.63 4.42 21.50
N ALA A 205 10.43 3.93 22.44
CA ALA A 205 10.09 2.82 23.31
C ALA A 205 9.35 3.33 24.56
N VAL A 206 8.09 2.93 24.72
CA VAL A 206 7.28 3.30 25.89
C VAL A 206 6.98 2.06 26.73
N GLU A 207 7.21 2.15 28.04
CA GLU A 207 6.96 1.07 28.99
C GLU A 207 6.15 1.56 30.19
N VAL A 208 5.09 0.82 30.54
CA VAL A 208 4.33 1.04 31.77
C VAL A 208 4.77 0.03 32.82
N ARG A 209 5.19 0.53 33.98
CA ARG A 209 5.64 -0.25 35.13
C ARG A 209 4.70 -0.05 36.30
N GLU A 210 4.34 -1.14 36.95
CA GLU A 210 3.55 -1.10 38.17
C GLU A 210 4.34 -1.70 39.33
N TYR A 211 4.39 -0.97 40.45
CA TYR A 211 5.07 -1.38 41.67
C TYR A 211 4.06 -1.71 42.75
N ASP A 212 4.35 -2.77 43.50
CA ASP A 212 3.56 -3.20 44.65
C ASP A 212 3.75 -2.27 45.87
N THR A 213 3.12 -2.64 46.98
CA THR A 213 3.21 -1.88 48.23
C THR A 213 4.58 -1.93 48.91
N ARG A 214 5.43 -2.90 48.53
CA ARG A 214 6.80 -3.07 49.02
C ARG A 214 7.82 -2.36 48.12
N GLY A 215 7.36 -1.71 47.05
CA GLY A 215 8.23 -1.06 46.06
C GLY A 215 8.91 -2.04 45.11
N GLN A 216 8.45 -3.30 45.06
CA GLN A 216 8.91 -4.26 44.06
C GLN A 216 8.10 -4.08 42.78
N LEU A 217 8.77 -4.26 41.65
CA LEU A 217 8.12 -4.23 40.35
C LEU A 217 7.19 -5.43 40.22
N ALA A 218 5.89 -5.18 40.17
CA ALA A 218 4.85 -6.18 40.04
C ALA A 218 4.56 -6.51 38.57
N GLU A 219 4.62 -5.51 37.68
CA GLU A 219 4.27 -5.68 36.27
C GLU A 219 5.07 -4.74 35.35
N ARG A 220 5.44 -5.26 34.18
CA ARG A 220 5.94 -4.48 33.04
C ARG A 220 5.02 -4.72 31.85
N ALA A 221 4.49 -3.65 31.29
CA ALA A 221 3.65 -3.68 30.11
C ALA A 221 4.29 -2.76 29.04
N PRO A 222 4.99 -3.32 28.03
CA PRO A 222 5.48 -2.53 26.92
C PRO A 222 4.29 -2.02 26.10
N VAL A 223 4.39 -0.77 25.63
CA VAL A 223 3.40 -0.18 24.74
C VAL A 223 3.75 -0.56 23.31
N THR A 224 3.01 -1.52 22.76
CA THR A 224 3.21 -1.96 21.38
C THR A 224 2.17 -1.30 20.47
N PRO A 225 2.57 -0.53 19.45
CA PRO A 225 1.64 0.02 18.47
C PRO A 225 0.85 -1.12 17.82
N ARG A 226 -0.48 -1.05 17.85
CA ARG A 226 -1.32 -2.09 17.22
C ARG A 226 -1.05 -2.13 15.72
N ARG A 227 -0.85 -3.33 15.16
CA ARG A 227 -0.69 -3.53 13.71
C ARG A 227 -1.98 -4.11 13.15
N PHE A 228 -2.58 -3.42 12.19
CA PHE A 228 -3.61 -3.97 11.32
C PHE A 228 -2.93 -4.30 10.00
N ASP A 229 -3.13 -5.53 9.51
CA ASP A 229 -2.60 -5.95 8.22
C ASP A 229 -3.48 -5.40 7.09
N GLY A 230 -2.85 -4.98 5.99
CA GLY A 230 -3.53 -4.56 4.76
C GLY A 230 -3.56 -3.05 4.51
N VAL A 231 -4.49 -2.59 3.66
CA VAL A 231 -4.51 -1.19 3.16
C VAL A 231 -5.53 -0.38 3.94
N ARG A 232 -5.10 0.74 4.54
CA ARG A 232 -6.00 1.64 5.29
C ARG A 232 -7.07 2.23 4.37
N LEU A 233 -8.34 2.19 4.80
CA LEU A 233 -9.43 2.84 4.08
C LEU A 233 -9.33 4.36 4.22
N ASP A 234 -9.65 5.05 3.13
CA ASP A 234 -9.79 6.51 3.11
C ASP A 234 -11.16 6.92 3.67
N VAL A 235 -11.29 6.84 5.00
CA VAL A 235 -12.47 7.24 5.75
C VAL A 235 -12.09 8.19 6.90
N PRO A 236 -13.01 9.06 7.37
CA PRO A 236 -12.72 9.97 8.46
C PRO A 236 -12.23 9.21 9.71
N ALA A 237 -11.09 9.61 10.26
CA ALA A 237 -10.52 9.00 11.46
C ALA A 237 -11.33 9.28 12.74
N GLY A 238 -12.19 10.29 12.71
CA GLY A 238 -13.10 10.64 13.79
C GLY A 238 -14.44 11.11 13.27
N VAL A 239 -15.53 10.60 13.86
CA VAL A 239 -16.91 10.98 13.54
C VAL A 239 -17.51 11.69 14.74
N ALA A 240 -17.99 12.92 14.53
CA ALA A 240 -18.59 13.70 15.59
C ALA A 240 -19.94 13.08 16.02
N VAL A 241 -20.10 12.83 17.31
CA VAL A 241 -21.37 12.37 17.90
C VAL A 241 -21.96 13.53 18.70
N PRO A 242 -23.17 14.02 18.37
CA PRO A 242 -23.75 15.17 19.06
C PRO A 242 -23.85 14.97 20.58
N GLY A 243 -23.26 15.89 21.35
CA GLY A 243 -23.33 15.90 22.82
C GLY A 243 -22.49 14.81 23.52
N LEU A 244 -21.72 14.02 22.78
CA LEU A 244 -20.88 12.94 23.30
C LEU A 244 -19.44 13.04 22.76
N ALA A 245 -18.58 12.14 23.21
CA ALA A 245 -17.21 12.04 22.72
C ALA A 245 -17.17 11.77 21.21
N THR A 246 -16.08 12.15 20.53
CA THR A 246 -15.88 11.78 19.12
C THR A 246 -15.62 10.28 19.01
N LEU A 247 -16.32 9.62 18.07
CA LEU A 247 -16.12 8.22 17.73
C LEU A 247 -14.86 8.12 16.86
N GLN A 248 -13.84 7.39 17.32
CA GLN A 248 -12.61 7.20 16.56
C GLN A 248 -12.72 5.95 15.68
N VAL A 249 -12.24 6.06 14.45
CA VAL A 249 -12.39 5.05 13.40
C VAL A 249 -11.04 4.77 12.75
N GLU A 250 -10.67 3.49 12.72
CA GLU A 250 -9.49 3.05 11.98
C GLU A 250 -9.81 1.73 11.26
N LEU A 251 -10.04 1.80 9.94
CA LEU A 251 -10.45 0.66 9.12
C LEU A 251 -9.42 0.35 8.03
N TYR A 252 -9.28 -0.93 7.72
CA TYR A 252 -8.33 -1.51 6.76
C TYR A 252 -9.02 -2.58 5.90
N LEU A 253 -8.53 -2.72 4.66
CA LEU A 253 -8.82 -3.86 3.80
C LEU A 253 -7.91 -5.00 4.22
N ALA A 254 -8.48 -6.11 4.68
CA ALA A 254 -7.74 -7.27 5.18
C ALA A 254 -6.78 -7.82 4.11
N GLY A 255 -5.57 -8.21 4.55
CA GLY A 255 -4.57 -8.84 3.69
C GLY A 255 -4.96 -10.26 3.26
N ALA A 256 -4.27 -10.81 2.26
CA ALA A 256 -4.53 -12.14 1.69
C ALA A 256 -4.35 -13.34 2.67
N THR A 257 -3.84 -13.09 3.87
CA THR A 257 -3.53 -14.08 4.91
C THR A 257 -4.75 -14.40 5.79
N GLY A 258 -5.83 -14.88 5.15
CA GLY A 258 -6.70 -15.96 5.65
C GLY A 258 -7.50 -15.86 6.95
N ALA A 259 -7.33 -14.86 7.81
CA ALA A 259 -8.27 -14.62 8.92
C ALA A 259 -9.31 -13.59 8.44
N GLY A 260 -10.57 -14.01 8.31
CA GLY A 260 -11.66 -13.10 7.95
C GLY A 260 -11.59 -11.84 8.81
N GLY A 261 -11.56 -10.68 8.16
CA GLY A 261 -11.47 -9.39 8.82
C GLY A 261 -12.60 -9.20 9.83
N ALA A 262 -12.28 -8.50 10.91
CA ALA A 262 -13.20 -8.15 11.97
C ALA A 262 -12.96 -6.70 12.38
N VAL A 263 -14.04 -5.94 12.50
CA VAL A 263 -13.99 -4.60 13.10
C VAL A 263 -14.23 -4.74 14.59
N GLU A 264 -13.23 -4.42 15.40
CA GLU A 264 -13.32 -4.47 16.86
C GLU A 264 -13.96 -3.19 17.40
N LEU A 265 -14.86 -3.31 18.39
CA LEU A 265 -15.36 -2.18 19.15
C LEU A 265 -14.66 -2.09 20.50
N THR A 266 -14.04 -0.95 20.77
CA THR A 266 -13.46 -0.63 22.06
C THR A 266 -14.21 0.52 22.72
N CYS A 267 -14.30 0.47 24.04
CA CYS A 267 -14.78 1.57 24.85
C CYS A 267 -13.70 1.93 25.83
N ALA A 268 -13.10 3.10 25.61
CA ALA A 268 -12.14 3.67 26.51
C ALA A 268 -11.03 2.62 26.74
N GLY A 269 -10.30 2.24 25.69
CA GLY A 269 -9.24 1.22 25.70
C GLY A 269 -9.60 -0.20 26.18
N THR A 270 -10.87 -0.54 26.45
CA THR A 270 -11.30 -1.92 26.75
C THR A 270 -12.03 -2.49 25.53
N VAL A 271 -11.62 -3.66 25.06
CA VAL A 271 -12.35 -4.38 23.99
C VAL A 271 -13.72 -4.81 24.49
N VAL A 272 -14.76 -4.28 23.84
CA VAL A 272 -16.17 -4.55 24.16
C VAL A 272 -16.73 -5.63 23.25
N ALA A 273 -16.33 -5.63 21.98
CA ALA A 273 -16.66 -6.68 21.03
C ALA A 273 -15.50 -6.92 20.06
N ASP A 274 -15.13 -8.18 19.86
CA ASP A 274 -14.08 -8.56 18.91
C ASP A 274 -14.54 -8.35 17.46
N ARG A 275 -15.85 -8.47 17.23
CA ARG A 275 -16.53 -8.21 15.96
C ARG A 275 -17.74 -7.32 16.21
N LEU A 276 -17.82 -6.21 15.49
CA LEU A 276 -18.92 -5.26 15.57
C LEU A 276 -20.26 -5.91 15.24
N ALA A 277 -20.27 -6.84 14.28
CA ALA A 277 -21.44 -7.61 13.86
C ALA A 277 -22.00 -8.52 14.98
N ASP A 278 -21.19 -8.92 15.96
CA ASP A 278 -21.62 -9.84 17.03
C ASP A 278 -22.43 -9.12 18.13
N LEU A 279 -22.58 -7.79 18.07
CA LEU A 279 -23.36 -6.99 19.02
C LEU A 279 -24.86 -7.13 18.76
N ALA A 280 -25.40 -8.28 19.19
CA ALA A 280 -26.84 -8.54 19.21
C ALA A 280 -27.57 -7.43 20.00
N GLY A 281 -28.27 -6.56 19.27
CA GLY A 281 -29.02 -5.42 19.82
C GLY A 281 -28.74 -4.07 19.15
N LEU A 282 -27.70 -3.96 18.32
CA LEU A 282 -27.37 -2.71 17.60
C LEU A 282 -27.64 -2.75 16.09
N ASP A 283 -28.14 -3.88 15.57
CA ASP A 283 -28.43 -4.10 14.15
C ASP A 283 -27.24 -3.77 13.23
N LEU A 284 -26.07 -4.33 13.55
CA LEU A 284 -24.81 -4.12 12.80
C LEU A 284 -24.36 -5.40 12.08
N ASP A 285 -25.14 -6.48 12.10
CA ASP A 285 -24.85 -7.72 11.37
C ASP A 285 -25.30 -7.63 9.91
N HIS A 286 -24.76 -6.63 9.22
CA HIS A 286 -25.01 -6.39 7.81
C HIS A 286 -23.80 -5.73 7.17
N THR A 287 -23.76 -5.74 5.83
CA THR A 287 -22.73 -5.05 5.06
C THR A 287 -22.80 -3.53 5.32
N PRO A 288 -21.67 -2.81 5.50
CA PRO A 288 -20.28 -3.26 5.32
C PRO A 288 -19.63 -3.89 6.57
N TRP A 289 -20.30 -3.90 7.73
CA TRP A 289 -19.69 -4.23 9.02
C TRP A 289 -19.40 -5.72 9.23
N ASN A 290 -20.10 -6.60 8.51
CA ASN A 290 -19.86 -8.04 8.52
C ASN A 290 -18.99 -8.54 7.35
N ASP A 291 -18.46 -7.64 6.52
CA ASP A 291 -17.66 -8.01 5.35
C ASP A 291 -16.28 -8.57 5.79
N PRO A 292 -15.90 -9.79 5.36
CA PRO A 292 -14.64 -10.42 5.76
C PRO A 292 -13.40 -9.73 5.15
N ALA A 293 -13.55 -8.84 4.17
CA ALA A 293 -12.47 -8.01 3.67
C ALA A 293 -12.23 -6.77 4.54
N LEU A 294 -13.08 -6.48 5.52
CA LEU A 294 -12.96 -5.31 6.40
C LEU A 294 -12.37 -5.70 7.75
N THR A 295 -11.30 -5.03 8.18
CA THR A 295 -10.68 -5.20 9.51
C THR A 295 -10.37 -3.86 10.13
N GLY A 296 -10.32 -3.76 11.45
CA GLY A 296 -9.98 -2.49 12.09
C GLY A 296 -10.49 -2.36 13.52
N THR A 297 -10.53 -1.12 14.00
CA THR A 297 -11.10 -0.79 15.32
C THR A 297 -11.94 0.47 15.26
N ILE A 298 -12.97 0.49 16.09
CA ILE A 298 -13.77 1.66 16.42
C ILE A 298 -13.64 1.88 17.92
N GLU A 299 -13.25 3.07 18.34
CA GLU A 299 -13.24 3.45 19.75
C GLU A 299 -14.33 4.48 20.04
N PHE A 300 -15.18 4.16 21.02
CA PHE A 300 -16.19 5.10 21.49
C PHE A 300 -16.26 5.08 23.03
N PRO A 301 -15.64 6.06 23.73
CA PRO A 301 -15.51 6.03 25.19
C PRO A 301 -16.80 6.35 25.94
N ALA A 302 -17.86 6.80 25.25
CA ALA A 302 -19.14 7.17 25.86
C ALA A 302 -20.13 5.99 25.96
N LEU A 303 -19.72 4.76 25.64
CA LEU A 303 -20.57 3.58 25.71
C LEU A 303 -20.81 3.12 27.16
N SER A 304 -22.06 2.74 27.43
CA SER A 304 -22.41 1.99 28.64
C SER A 304 -22.15 0.50 28.41
N ILE A 305 -21.33 -0.10 29.27
CA ILE A 305 -20.95 -1.52 29.20
C ILE A 305 -21.61 -2.27 30.37
N PRO A 306 -22.20 -3.47 30.15
CA PRO A 306 -22.76 -4.27 31.23
C PRO A 306 -21.75 -4.57 32.34
N PRO A 307 -22.14 -4.43 33.63
CA PRO A 307 -21.27 -4.77 34.75
C PRO A 307 -21.00 -6.29 34.77
N GLY A 308 -19.72 -6.68 34.90
CA GLY A 308 -19.30 -8.08 34.95
C GLY A 308 -18.49 -8.50 33.72
N SER A 309 -19.15 -8.85 32.62
CA SER A 309 -18.53 -9.40 31.41
C SER A 309 -17.60 -8.42 30.69
N ARG A 310 -17.87 -7.10 30.78
CA ARG A 310 -17.21 -6.04 29.99
C ARG A 310 -17.26 -6.25 28.47
N ARG A 311 -18.05 -7.24 28.03
CA ARG A 311 -18.32 -7.56 26.65
C ARG A 311 -19.79 -7.28 26.36
N GLY A 312 -20.04 -6.71 25.19
CA GLY A 312 -21.36 -6.21 24.79
C GLY A 312 -21.62 -4.78 25.23
N VAL A 313 -22.65 -4.18 24.63
CA VAL A 313 -23.06 -2.79 24.84
C VAL A 313 -24.46 -2.77 25.42
N THR A 314 -24.72 -1.90 26.39
CA THR A 314 -26.10 -1.63 26.85
C THR A 314 -26.81 -0.77 25.81
N PRO A 315 -27.98 -1.17 25.28
CA PRO A 315 -28.70 -0.43 24.25
C PRO A 315 -29.36 0.82 24.86
N ASP A 316 -28.58 1.89 25.01
CA ASP A 316 -29.00 3.17 25.54
C ASP A 316 -28.85 4.30 24.50
N ALA A 317 -29.06 5.55 24.92
CA ALA A 317 -28.94 6.72 24.04
C ALA A 317 -27.54 6.88 23.45
N SER A 318 -26.48 6.55 24.21
CA SER A 318 -25.10 6.60 23.72
C SER A 318 -24.87 5.55 22.63
N ALA A 319 -25.36 4.32 22.83
CA ALA A 319 -25.28 3.26 21.84
C ALA A 319 -26.06 3.62 20.55
N ALA A 320 -27.26 4.18 20.68
CA ALA A 320 -28.04 4.65 19.53
C ALA A 320 -27.34 5.78 18.76
N ALA A 321 -26.71 6.72 19.46
CA ALA A 321 -25.94 7.81 18.84
C ALA A 321 -24.70 7.29 18.09
N MET A 322 -24.04 6.25 18.62
CA MET A 322 -22.94 5.56 17.93
C MET A 322 -23.43 4.92 16.63
N VAL A 323 -24.56 4.19 16.66
CA VAL A 323 -25.12 3.54 15.47
C VAL A 323 -25.46 4.58 14.39
N GLN A 324 -26.02 5.74 14.77
CA GLN A 324 -26.28 6.83 13.83
C GLN A 324 -25.00 7.39 13.21
N ALA A 325 -23.92 7.53 13.98
CA ALA A 325 -22.63 7.97 13.46
C ALA A 325 -22.03 6.94 12.48
N LEU A 326 -22.15 5.64 12.79
CA LEU A 326 -21.71 4.57 11.88
C LEU A 326 -22.54 4.53 10.60
N ALA A 327 -23.85 4.81 10.65
CA ALA A 327 -24.69 4.89 9.46
C ALA A 327 -24.21 5.97 8.45
N GLN A 328 -23.60 7.07 8.93
CA GLN A 328 -23.01 8.09 8.05
C GLN A 328 -21.70 7.61 7.40
N LEU A 329 -20.98 6.71 8.07
CA LEU A 329 -19.71 6.16 7.60
C LEU A 329 -19.89 4.99 6.62
N ALA A 330 -20.97 4.22 6.78
CA ALA A 330 -21.23 3.00 6.01
C ALA A 330 -21.12 3.18 4.48
N PRO A 331 -21.66 4.25 3.85
CA PRO A 331 -21.54 4.44 2.39
C PRO A 331 -20.08 4.60 1.91
N LEU A 332 -19.22 5.25 2.69
CA LEU A 332 -17.81 5.44 2.35
C LEU A 332 -17.03 4.13 2.44
N VAL A 333 -17.32 3.34 3.47
CA VAL A 333 -16.73 2.00 3.65
C VAL A 333 -17.18 1.08 2.52
N GLN A 334 -18.46 1.10 2.17
CA GLN A 334 -19.01 0.32 1.06
C GLN A 334 -18.30 0.66 -0.26
N ALA A 335 -18.18 1.95 -0.59
CA ALA A 335 -17.53 2.38 -1.82
C ALA A 335 -16.05 1.94 -1.90
N ALA A 336 -15.35 1.87 -0.76
CA ALA A 336 -13.99 1.37 -0.69
C ALA A 336 -13.92 -0.16 -0.91
N LEU A 337 -14.84 -0.92 -0.32
CA LEU A 337 -14.96 -2.37 -0.52
C LEU A 337 -15.30 -2.71 -1.97
N ASP A 338 -16.26 -2.01 -2.58
CA ASP A 338 -16.67 -2.23 -3.97
C ASP A 338 -15.51 -1.96 -4.96
N ARG A 339 -14.73 -0.90 -4.70
CA ARG A 339 -13.53 -0.59 -5.48
C ARG A 339 -12.50 -1.72 -5.38
N HIS A 340 -12.25 -2.20 -4.16
CA HIS A 340 -11.30 -3.28 -3.94
C HIS A 340 -11.75 -4.59 -4.60
N ALA A 341 -13.04 -4.93 -4.49
CA ALA A 341 -13.62 -6.09 -5.16
C ALA A 341 -13.48 -6.00 -6.69
N SER A 342 -13.70 -4.81 -7.26
CA SER A 342 -13.54 -4.55 -8.69
C SER A 342 -12.09 -4.74 -9.16
N GLU A 343 -11.11 -4.19 -8.43
CA GLU A 343 -9.68 -4.34 -8.73
C GLU A 343 -9.22 -5.81 -8.65
N ARG A 344 -9.71 -6.55 -7.66
CA ARG A 344 -9.44 -7.99 -7.53
C ARG A 344 -10.03 -8.80 -8.67
N SER A 345 -11.25 -8.49 -9.09
CA SER A 345 -11.91 -9.14 -10.23
C SER A 345 -11.12 -8.93 -11.52
N LEU A 346 -10.73 -7.69 -11.83
CA LEU A 346 -9.92 -7.38 -13.02
C LEU A 346 -8.57 -8.12 -13.02
N THR A 347 -7.91 -8.19 -11.86
CA THR A 347 -6.64 -8.91 -11.72
C THR A 347 -6.82 -10.42 -11.92
N SER A 348 -7.89 -10.98 -11.34
CA SER A 348 -8.23 -12.41 -11.46
C SER A 348 -8.60 -12.79 -12.88
N GLU A 349 -9.35 -11.93 -13.60
CA GLU A 349 -9.69 -12.12 -15.01
C GLU A 349 -8.44 -12.14 -15.90
N ARG A 350 -7.53 -11.17 -15.71
CA ARG A 350 -6.25 -11.14 -16.45
C ARG A 350 -5.41 -12.38 -16.17
N GLN A 351 -5.38 -12.84 -14.92
CA GLN A 351 -4.65 -14.04 -14.54
C GLN A 351 -5.26 -15.31 -15.16
N LEU A 352 -6.59 -15.43 -15.15
CA LEU A 352 -7.32 -16.52 -15.79
C LEU A 352 -7.03 -16.60 -17.30
N VAL A 353 -7.00 -15.47 -18.00
CA VAL A 353 -6.66 -15.38 -19.43
C VAL A 353 -5.22 -15.85 -19.67
N ASN A 354 -4.27 -15.41 -18.84
CA ASN A 354 -2.88 -15.82 -18.94
C ASN A 354 -2.68 -17.32 -18.67
N ASP A 355 -3.39 -17.87 -17.69
CA ASP A 355 -3.34 -19.28 -17.36
C ASP A 355 -3.98 -20.14 -18.46
N LEU A 356 -5.06 -19.67 -19.11
CA LEU A 356 -5.65 -20.32 -20.27
C LEU A 356 -4.67 -20.35 -21.46
N ARG A 357 -4.02 -19.22 -21.75
CA ARG A 357 -2.97 -19.15 -22.79
C ARG A 357 -1.82 -20.12 -22.49
N ARG A 358 -1.45 -20.27 -21.21
CA ARG A 358 -0.43 -21.23 -20.77
C ARG A 358 -0.89 -22.68 -20.94
N ALA A 359 -2.13 -23.00 -20.56
CA ALA A 359 -2.69 -24.35 -20.69
C ALA A 359 -2.70 -24.82 -22.15
N LEU A 360 -3.08 -23.94 -23.08
CA LEU A 360 -3.21 -24.27 -24.50
C LEU A 360 -1.93 -24.01 -25.32
N ARG A 361 -0.78 -23.82 -24.66
CA ARG A 361 0.51 -23.58 -25.32
C ARG A 361 0.89 -24.76 -26.23
N GLY A 362 1.32 -24.46 -27.46
CA GLY A 362 1.73 -25.49 -28.44
C GLY A 362 0.56 -26.18 -29.16
N LEU A 363 -0.68 -25.73 -28.96
CA LEU A 363 -1.87 -26.26 -29.64
C LEU A 363 -1.72 -26.25 -31.17
N ARG A 364 -1.28 -25.12 -31.74
CA ARG A 364 -1.06 -24.97 -33.18
C ARG A 364 -0.01 -25.93 -33.74
N ALA A 365 1.07 -26.18 -33.00
CA ALA A 365 2.16 -27.06 -33.45
C ALA A 365 1.73 -28.53 -33.47
N ARG A 366 0.92 -28.95 -32.48
CA ARG A 366 0.36 -30.31 -32.44
C ARG A 366 -0.77 -30.53 -33.43
N LEU A 367 -1.56 -29.49 -33.65
CA LEU A 367 -2.73 -29.53 -34.50
C LEU A 367 -2.60 -28.44 -35.58
N PRO A 368 -1.65 -28.56 -36.52
CA PRO A 368 -1.41 -27.54 -37.55
C PRO A 368 -2.59 -27.41 -38.52
N HIS A 369 -3.44 -28.44 -38.59
CA HIS A 369 -4.68 -28.42 -39.33
C HIS A 369 -5.77 -27.59 -38.63
N LEU A 370 -5.61 -27.18 -37.36
CA LEU A 370 -6.50 -26.25 -36.67
C LEU A 370 -6.20 -24.79 -37.08
N GLU A 371 -7.16 -24.18 -37.75
CA GLU A 371 -7.22 -22.74 -37.99
C GLU A 371 -7.68 -22.09 -36.70
N LEU A 372 -6.75 -21.44 -36.02
CA LEU A 372 -7.05 -20.64 -34.84
C LEU A 372 -7.59 -19.27 -35.27
N PRO A 373 -8.60 -18.72 -34.56
CA PRO A 373 -9.06 -17.36 -34.79
C PRO A 373 -7.90 -16.36 -34.77
N SER A 374 -7.85 -15.47 -35.75
CA SER A 374 -6.90 -14.35 -35.76
C SER A 374 -7.19 -13.42 -34.58
N THR A 375 -6.28 -13.36 -33.62
CA THR A 375 -6.37 -12.42 -32.50
C THR A 375 -6.15 -10.99 -33.01
N LEU A 376 -7.23 -10.23 -33.18
CA LEU A 376 -7.17 -8.79 -33.35
C LEU A 376 -6.68 -8.17 -32.04
N ALA A 377 -5.42 -7.74 -32.03
CA ALA A 377 -4.89 -6.86 -31.00
C ALA A 377 -5.54 -5.47 -31.16
N GLY A 378 -6.10 -4.95 -30.06
CA GLY A 378 -6.46 -3.53 -29.93
C GLY A 378 -7.93 -3.20 -30.14
N ARG A 379 -8.73 -3.24 -29.06
CA ARG A 379 -9.87 -2.33 -28.92
C ARG A 379 -9.32 -0.90 -28.74
N GLY A 380 -9.01 -0.23 -29.84
CA GLY A 380 -9.06 1.23 -29.94
C GLY A 380 -10.46 1.60 -30.44
N GLY A 381 -11.16 2.47 -29.71
CA GLY A 381 -12.57 2.78 -29.95
C GLY A 381 -12.84 3.29 -31.36
N ALA A 382 -13.88 2.75 -31.98
CA ALA A 382 -14.57 3.36 -33.11
C ALA A 382 -16.06 3.35 -32.77
N GLY A 383 -16.53 4.47 -32.20
CA GLY A 383 -17.92 4.85 -32.34
C GLY A 383 -18.11 5.36 -33.76
N GLU A 384 -18.86 4.63 -34.58
CA GLU A 384 -19.37 5.13 -35.83
C GLU A 384 -20.83 5.52 -35.62
N HIS A 385 -21.08 6.82 -35.47
CA HIS A 385 -22.31 7.47 -35.92
C HIS A 385 -21.90 8.80 -36.59
N GLY A 386 -21.96 8.80 -37.92
CA GLY A 386 -22.51 9.88 -38.74
C GLY A 386 -21.93 11.31 -38.66
N ALA A 387 -21.38 11.71 -39.80
CA ALA A 387 -21.69 12.94 -40.54
C ALA A 387 -20.70 14.13 -40.48
N ALA A 388 -20.30 14.50 -41.71
CA ALA A 388 -20.11 15.83 -42.27
C ALA A 388 -18.89 16.68 -41.82
N ASP A 389 -17.94 16.81 -42.76
CA ASP A 389 -17.24 18.08 -43.04
C ASP A 389 -18.27 19.17 -43.42
N PRO A 390 -18.01 20.50 -43.25
CA PRO A 390 -16.78 21.11 -43.78
C PRO A 390 -16.24 22.40 -43.10
N LEU A 391 -15.07 22.83 -43.61
CA LEU A 391 -14.52 24.21 -43.74
C LEU A 391 -13.59 24.83 -42.67
N ALA A 392 -12.41 25.20 -43.19
CA ALA A 392 -11.75 26.53 -43.09
C ALA A 392 -10.63 26.77 -42.05
N ASP A 393 -9.41 26.72 -42.59
CA ASP A 393 -8.48 27.86 -42.76
C ASP A 393 -7.38 28.16 -41.71
N SER A 394 -6.23 28.57 -42.25
CA SER A 394 -5.09 29.29 -41.64
C SER A 394 -3.90 28.49 -41.06
N ALA A 395 -2.83 28.39 -41.86
CA ALA A 395 -1.41 28.32 -41.42
C ALA A 395 -0.89 29.76 -41.08
N PRO A 396 0.42 30.05 -40.82
CA PRO A 396 1.62 29.21 -40.59
C PRO A 396 2.62 29.69 -39.47
N GLY A 397 3.42 28.74 -38.92
CA GLY A 397 4.83 28.84 -38.39
C GLY A 397 5.27 29.99 -37.45
N PRO A 398 6.56 30.10 -37.02
CA PRO A 398 7.76 29.23 -37.15
C PRO A 398 8.31 28.84 -35.73
N GLY A 399 9.24 27.91 -35.49
CA GLY A 399 10.58 27.70 -36.03
C GLY A 399 11.59 27.62 -34.86
N ALA A 400 12.71 26.92 -35.08
CA ALA A 400 13.90 26.79 -34.23
C ALA A 400 13.82 25.86 -32.99
N LEU A 401 14.83 25.10 -32.58
CA LEU A 401 16.13 24.65 -33.10
C LEU A 401 16.63 23.68 -31.99
N VAL A 402 17.00 22.44 -32.29
CA VAL A 402 17.74 21.58 -31.33
C VAL A 402 19.13 21.34 -31.92
N PRO A 403 20.23 21.65 -31.18
CA PRO A 403 21.55 21.18 -31.52
C PRO A 403 21.84 19.83 -30.84
N ASP A 404 22.44 18.93 -31.63
CA ASP A 404 23.25 17.80 -31.18
C ASP A 404 24.48 18.28 -30.40
N ASP A 405 24.85 17.56 -29.34
CA ASP A 405 26.12 16.81 -29.30
C ASP A 405 26.31 16.05 -27.97
N ASP A 406 26.65 14.77 -28.15
CA ASP A 406 27.61 13.91 -27.44
C ASP A 406 27.49 13.57 -25.93
N ASP A 407 27.14 12.29 -25.73
CA ASP A 407 27.98 11.26 -25.10
C ASP A 407 28.66 11.53 -23.75
N ARG A 408 28.17 10.82 -22.72
CA ARG A 408 28.94 9.78 -22.02
C ARG A 408 28.13 8.98 -20.99
N ALA A 409 27.99 7.69 -21.30
CA ALA A 409 28.14 6.52 -20.42
C ALA A 409 27.42 6.49 -19.06
N GLY A 410 26.39 5.64 -18.97
CA GLY A 410 25.89 5.10 -17.71
C GLY A 410 24.47 4.55 -17.77
N ALA A 411 24.15 3.62 -18.69
CA ALA A 411 22.83 3.00 -18.76
C ALA A 411 22.85 1.56 -18.23
N ALA A 412 22.05 1.35 -17.18
CA ALA A 412 21.62 0.10 -16.60
C ALA A 412 20.94 -0.83 -17.64
N PRO A 413 20.78 -2.14 -17.38
CA PRO A 413 20.10 -3.05 -18.30
C PRO A 413 18.60 -2.73 -18.33
N GLY A 414 18.18 -1.94 -19.31
CA GLY A 414 16.78 -1.67 -19.63
C GLY A 414 16.25 -2.68 -20.65
N ASP A 415 14.99 -3.06 -20.46
CA ASP A 415 14.19 -3.91 -21.34
C ASP A 415 14.18 -3.39 -22.79
N ASP A 416 15.01 -3.97 -23.65
CA ASP A 416 14.88 -3.82 -25.11
C ASP A 416 13.84 -4.83 -25.63
N ALA A 417 12.57 -4.43 -25.52
CA ALA A 417 11.47 -5.01 -26.27
C ALA A 417 11.49 -4.49 -27.73
N ALA A 418 12.33 -5.10 -28.57
CA ALA A 418 12.26 -4.97 -30.02
C ALA A 418 12.06 -6.35 -30.67
N THR A 419 10.81 -6.66 -30.96
CA THR A 419 10.37 -7.89 -31.65
C THR A 419 10.59 -7.75 -33.15
N THR A 420 11.84 -7.83 -33.61
CA THR A 420 12.15 -7.99 -35.04
C THR A 420 12.47 -9.45 -35.35
N VAL A 421 11.50 -10.13 -35.99
CA VAL A 421 11.69 -11.46 -36.60
C VAL A 421 12.47 -11.35 -37.92
N ALA A 422 12.48 -10.17 -38.53
CA ALA A 422 13.31 -9.87 -39.70
C ALA A 422 14.79 -9.75 -39.29
N ALA A 423 15.70 -10.31 -40.09
CA ALA A 423 17.12 -9.96 -39.99
C ALA A 423 17.22 -8.43 -40.09
N PRO A 424 17.86 -7.74 -39.14
CA PRO A 424 17.99 -6.30 -39.22
C PRO A 424 18.80 -5.97 -40.50
N ALA A 425 18.35 -4.97 -41.26
CA ALA A 425 19.01 -4.60 -42.51
C ALA A 425 20.50 -4.36 -42.28
N ASP A 426 21.36 -4.84 -43.19
CA ASP A 426 22.79 -4.55 -43.12
C ASP A 426 22.97 -3.03 -43.31
N GLU A 427 23.42 -2.39 -42.24
CA GLU A 427 23.62 -0.94 -42.21
C GLU A 427 24.92 -0.62 -42.96
N PRO A 428 24.90 0.34 -43.92
CA PRO A 428 26.08 0.67 -44.69
C PRO A 428 27.22 1.14 -43.77
N LEU A 429 28.44 0.67 -44.05
CA LEU A 429 29.61 1.08 -43.29
C LEU A 429 29.79 2.60 -43.38
N PRO A 430 30.17 3.28 -42.28
CA PRO A 430 30.46 4.70 -42.33
C PRO A 430 31.62 5.00 -43.30
N PRO A 431 31.60 6.15 -44.00
CA PRO A 431 32.67 6.53 -44.92
C PRO A 431 34.02 6.65 -44.19
N ARG A 432 35.09 6.15 -44.82
CA ARG A 432 36.43 5.99 -44.21
C ARG A 432 37.49 6.83 -44.91
N LEU A 433 38.42 7.38 -44.12
CA LEU A 433 39.62 8.11 -44.58
C LEU A 433 40.85 7.21 -44.78
N LEU A 434 40.86 5.99 -44.21
CA LEU A 434 41.97 5.03 -44.27
C LEU A 434 41.47 3.64 -44.70
N PRO A 435 42.30 2.83 -45.40
CA PRO A 435 41.95 1.46 -45.75
C PRO A 435 41.76 0.59 -44.49
N PRO A 436 40.82 -0.37 -44.50
CA PRO A 436 40.53 -1.22 -43.34
C PRO A 436 41.73 -2.09 -42.95
N GLY A 437 42.01 -2.18 -41.65
CA GLY A 437 43.02 -3.09 -41.10
C GLY A 437 42.54 -4.56 -41.05
N PRO A 438 43.40 -5.51 -40.66
CA PRO A 438 43.01 -6.90 -40.50
C PRO A 438 41.94 -7.07 -39.41
N ALA A 439 41.08 -8.09 -39.53
CA ALA A 439 40.08 -8.42 -38.51
C ALA A 439 40.75 -8.71 -37.16
N HIS A 440 40.30 -8.00 -36.12
CA HIS A 440 40.87 -8.10 -34.77
C HIS A 440 39.84 -8.65 -33.77
N HIS A 441 38.60 -8.16 -33.82
CA HIS A 441 37.54 -8.56 -32.89
C HIS A 441 36.17 -8.67 -33.56
N VAL A 442 35.41 -9.73 -33.29
CA VAL A 442 34.02 -9.89 -33.73
C VAL A 442 33.08 -9.97 -32.53
N ARG A 443 31.93 -9.28 -32.61
CA ARG A 443 30.87 -9.31 -31.59
C ARG A 443 29.55 -9.76 -32.19
N LEU A 444 28.86 -10.67 -31.50
CA LEU A 444 27.49 -11.03 -31.81
C LEU A 444 26.51 -10.13 -31.04
N SER A 445 25.42 -9.74 -31.70
CA SER A 445 24.33 -8.96 -31.11
C SER A 445 22.99 -9.56 -31.53
N PRO A 446 22.07 -9.82 -30.59
CA PRO A 446 22.20 -9.66 -29.14
C PRO A 446 23.09 -10.75 -28.48
N ASP A 447 23.59 -10.48 -27.28
CA ASP A 447 24.36 -11.42 -26.44
C ASP A 447 23.88 -11.29 -24.97
N PRO A 448 23.25 -12.32 -24.37
CA PRO A 448 22.96 -13.64 -24.94
C PRO A 448 21.81 -13.62 -25.96
N VAL A 449 21.78 -14.61 -26.86
CA VAL A 449 20.68 -14.78 -27.81
C VAL A 449 19.55 -15.54 -27.11
N ARG A 450 18.45 -14.87 -26.78
CA ARG A 450 17.28 -15.55 -26.20
C ARG A 450 16.30 -16.00 -27.28
N LEU A 451 16.01 -17.30 -27.32
CA LEU A 451 15.06 -17.95 -28.23
C LEU A 451 14.12 -18.85 -27.42
N TRP A 452 12.92 -19.12 -27.92
CA TRP A 452 12.03 -20.17 -27.40
C TRP A 452 11.92 -21.29 -28.45
N PRO A 453 11.49 -22.52 -28.09
CA PRO A 453 11.24 -23.57 -29.09
C PRO A 453 10.21 -23.10 -30.13
N GLY A 454 10.57 -23.18 -31.42
CA GLY A 454 9.79 -22.64 -32.54
C GLY A 454 9.95 -21.13 -32.77
N GLY A 455 10.74 -20.47 -31.93
CA GLY A 455 11.04 -19.05 -32.00
C GLY A 455 12.13 -18.72 -33.02
N ALA A 456 12.11 -17.47 -33.48
CA ALA A 456 13.10 -16.93 -34.39
C ALA A 456 13.60 -15.58 -33.90
N ARG A 457 14.89 -15.28 -34.07
CA ARG A 457 15.49 -14.00 -33.69
C ARG A 457 16.60 -13.60 -34.66
N GLY A 458 16.59 -12.33 -35.06
CA GLY A 458 17.71 -11.75 -35.81
C GLY A 458 18.98 -11.70 -34.96
N VAL A 459 20.09 -12.15 -35.53
CA VAL A 459 21.44 -12.09 -34.96
C VAL A 459 22.38 -11.37 -35.92
N ARG A 460 23.28 -10.55 -35.40
CA ARG A 460 24.22 -9.76 -36.19
C ARG A 460 25.64 -9.93 -35.69
N ALA A 461 26.59 -10.10 -36.61
CA ALA A 461 28.02 -10.10 -36.36
C ALA A 461 28.62 -8.74 -36.73
N LEU A 462 29.30 -8.10 -35.78
CA LEU A 462 29.97 -6.82 -35.93
C LEU A 462 31.49 -7.02 -35.82
N VAL A 463 32.20 -6.86 -36.93
CA VAL A 463 33.66 -7.08 -37.00
C VAL A 463 34.40 -5.75 -36.92
N HIS A 464 35.43 -5.69 -36.10
CA HIS A 464 36.27 -4.52 -35.88
C HIS A 464 37.74 -4.83 -36.16
N ASP A 465 38.46 -3.86 -36.72
CA ASP A 465 39.91 -3.90 -36.86
C ASP A 465 40.64 -3.54 -35.55
N VAL A 466 41.97 -3.57 -35.56
CA VAL A 466 42.83 -3.24 -34.39
C VAL A 466 42.64 -1.80 -33.90
N HIS A 467 42.10 -0.92 -34.73
CA HIS A 467 41.81 0.47 -34.39
C HIS A 467 40.36 0.66 -33.92
N GLY A 468 39.60 -0.43 -33.75
CA GLY A 468 38.23 -0.40 -33.28
C GLY A 468 37.21 0.04 -34.32
N GLN A 469 37.56 0.05 -35.61
CA GLN A 469 36.63 0.47 -36.67
C GLN A 469 35.87 -0.72 -37.27
N ARG A 470 34.55 -0.57 -37.52
CA ARG A 470 33.70 -1.61 -38.14
C ARG A 470 34.08 -1.91 -39.59
N ILE A 471 34.56 -3.12 -39.89
CA ILE A 471 35.03 -3.55 -41.23
C ILE A 471 34.09 -4.59 -41.85
N ASP A 472 34.13 -4.70 -43.18
CA ASP A 472 33.60 -5.88 -43.88
C ASP A 472 34.56 -7.07 -43.73
N ALA A 473 34.00 -8.25 -43.53
CA ALA A 473 34.74 -9.48 -43.36
C ALA A 473 33.96 -10.67 -43.92
N ALA A 474 34.66 -11.73 -44.33
CA ALA A 474 34.03 -13.01 -44.61
C ALA A 474 33.60 -13.65 -43.28
N LEU A 475 32.33 -14.02 -43.17
CA LEU A 475 31.73 -14.54 -41.93
C LEU A 475 31.33 -16.01 -42.09
N THR A 476 31.85 -16.86 -41.20
CA THR A 476 31.43 -18.26 -41.07
C THR A 476 30.65 -18.44 -39.78
N TRP A 477 29.40 -18.93 -39.89
CA TRP A 477 28.51 -19.15 -38.77
C TRP A 477 28.42 -20.63 -38.44
N LEU A 478 28.64 -21.00 -37.18
CA LEU A 478 28.73 -22.37 -36.69
C LEU A 478 27.78 -22.55 -35.50
N PRO A 479 26.54 -23.07 -35.72
CA PRO A 479 25.66 -23.46 -34.63
C PRO A 479 26.16 -24.74 -33.95
N SER A 480 25.96 -24.87 -32.64
CA SER A 480 26.40 -26.04 -31.86
C SER A 480 25.56 -27.31 -32.08
N SER A 481 24.40 -27.19 -32.74
CA SER A 481 23.45 -28.28 -32.95
C SER A 481 22.63 -28.05 -34.22
N PRO A 482 22.22 -29.12 -34.94
CA PRO A 482 21.29 -29.00 -36.07
C PRO A 482 19.90 -28.51 -35.67
N LEU A 483 19.57 -28.49 -34.37
CA LEU A 483 18.31 -27.92 -33.86
C LEU A 483 18.30 -26.38 -33.84
N LEU A 484 19.45 -25.74 -34.04
CA LEU A 484 19.61 -24.30 -34.18
C LEU A 484 19.92 -23.98 -35.64
N GLU A 485 18.88 -23.67 -36.41
CA GLU A 485 19.00 -23.35 -37.83
C GLU A 485 19.28 -21.87 -38.03
N LEU A 486 20.08 -21.54 -39.03
CA LEU A 486 20.33 -20.17 -39.47
C LEU A 486 19.75 -20.03 -40.87
N ASP A 487 18.85 -19.07 -41.05
CA ASP A 487 18.29 -18.75 -42.36
C ASP A 487 19.18 -17.72 -43.06
N ASP A 488 19.56 -18.05 -44.29
CA ASP A 488 20.64 -17.38 -45.01
C ASP A 488 20.19 -16.16 -45.82
N GLY A 489 18.89 -15.98 -46.03
CA GLY A 489 18.35 -14.88 -46.83
C GLY A 489 18.99 -14.72 -48.23
N GLY A 490 19.73 -15.73 -48.73
CA GLY A 490 20.31 -15.81 -50.06
C GLY A 490 21.74 -15.27 -50.29
N ALA A 491 22.53 -14.86 -49.28
CA ALA A 491 23.88 -14.33 -49.53
C ALA A 491 24.96 -14.79 -48.50
N PRO A 492 26.12 -15.31 -48.93
CA PRO A 492 27.14 -15.88 -48.05
C PRO A 492 27.93 -14.85 -47.21
N ALA A 493 27.80 -13.55 -47.48
CA ALA A 493 28.58 -12.48 -46.84
C ALA A 493 27.75 -11.52 -45.96
N ARG A 494 26.53 -11.88 -45.53
CA ARG A 494 25.70 -10.99 -44.71
C ARG A 494 26.16 -10.93 -43.25
N MET A 495 26.15 -9.70 -42.71
CA MET A 495 26.44 -9.44 -41.30
C MET A 495 25.30 -9.91 -40.39
N SER A 496 24.10 -10.14 -40.93
CA SER A 496 22.90 -10.48 -40.18
C SER A 496 22.27 -11.80 -40.66
N ARG A 497 21.86 -12.66 -39.73
CA ARG A 497 21.08 -13.90 -39.98
C ARG A 497 19.86 -13.99 -39.08
N VAL A 498 18.93 -14.87 -39.41
CA VAL A 498 17.82 -15.23 -38.49
C VAL A 498 18.13 -16.60 -37.89
N ALA A 499 18.34 -16.64 -36.57
CA ALA A 499 18.47 -17.88 -35.83
C ALA A 499 17.08 -18.42 -35.46
N ARG A 500 16.83 -19.69 -35.78
CA ARG A 500 15.58 -20.41 -35.47
C ARG A 500 15.89 -21.62 -34.61
N LEU A 501 15.15 -21.77 -33.52
CA LEU A 501 15.27 -22.94 -32.67
C LEU A 501 14.14 -23.92 -33.00
N ALA A 502 14.48 -25.16 -33.35
CA ALA A 502 13.51 -26.21 -33.63
C ALA A 502 12.60 -26.46 -32.43
N ASP A 503 11.33 -26.80 -32.69
CA ASP A 503 10.35 -27.12 -31.65
C ASP A 503 10.75 -28.32 -30.78
N ALA A 504 11.59 -29.21 -31.31
CA ALA A 504 12.11 -30.39 -30.62
C ALA A 504 13.30 -30.11 -29.68
N ALA A 505 13.74 -28.86 -29.57
CA ALA A 505 14.84 -28.45 -28.69
C ALA A 505 14.50 -28.73 -27.21
N ALA A 506 15.13 -29.76 -26.64
CA ALA A 506 14.96 -30.15 -25.24
C ALA A 506 16.02 -29.55 -24.31
N ASP A 507 17.21 -29.28 -24.84
CA ASP A 507 18.31 -28.70 -24.06
C ASP A 507 18.08 -27.22 -23.80
N ARG A 508 18.50 -26.75 -22.61
CA ARG A 508 18.32 -25.36 -22.17
C ARG A 508 19.40 -24.39 -22.68
N ARG A 509 20.45 -24.90 -23.31
CA ARG A 509 21.59 -24.11 -23.78
C ARG A 509 22.09 -24.65 -25.13
N TYR A 510 22.15 -23.76 -26.11
CA TYR A 510 22.86 -23.97 -27.37
C TYR A 510 23.94 -22.90 -27.50
N GLN A 511 24.87 -23.05 -28.43
CA GLN A 511 25.91 -22.05 -28.69
C GLN A 511 25.92 -21.68 -30.16
N LEU A 512 26.20 -20.41 -30.43
CA LEU A 512 26.39 -19.88 -31.77
C LEU A 512 27.79 -19.26 -31.86
N THR A 513 28.63 -19.82 -32.73
CA THR A 513 29.98 -19.30 -32.98
C THR A 513 30.02 -18.59 -34.32
N VAL A 514 30.69 -17.44 -34.39
CA VAL A 514 30.98 -16.74 -35.64
C VAL A 514 32.48 -16.53 -35.76
N ILE A 515 33.02 -16.84 -36.94
CA ILE A 515 34.41 -16.61 -37.34
C ILE A 515 34.40 -15.51 -38.40
N ALA A 516 35.23 -14.48 -38.22
CA ALA A 516 35.38 -13.35 -39.12
C ALA A 516 36.80 -13.28 -39.68
N GLU A 517 36.93 -13.16 -41.00
CA GLU A 517 38.21 -13.08 -41.71
C GLU A 517 38.28 -11.83 -42.61
N ALA A 518 39.30 -10.99 -42.40
CA ALA A 518 39.56 -9.81 -43.24
C ALA A 518 41.04 -9.40 -43.19
N GLY A 519 41.59 -8.97 -44.33
CA GLY A 519 42.94 -8.36 -44.39
C GLY A 519 44.09 -9.26 -43.90
N GLY A 520 43.91 -10.58 -43.87
CA GLY A 520 44.87 -11.55 -43.34
C GLY A 520 44.76 -11.84 -41.83
N GLY A 521 43.83 -11.19 -41.12
CA GLY A 521 43.46 -11.51 -39.74
C GLY A 521 42.22 -12.39 -39.65
N SER A 522 42.16 -13.25 -38.63
CA SER A 522 41.01 -14.11 -38.30
C SER A 522 40.71 -14.02 -36.80
N THR A 523 39.43 -13.88 -36.46
CA THR A 523 38.94 -13.74 -35.07
C THR A 523 37.58 -14.44 -34.93
N SER A 524 37.25 -14.92 -33.73
CA SER A 524 35.98 -15.61 -33.48
C SER A 524 35.35 -15.22 -32.15
N THR A 525 34.04 -15.38 -32.06
CA THR A 525 33.27 -15.20 -30.83
C THR A 525 32.17 -16.25 -30.74
N THR A 526 31.85 -16.67 -29.51
CA THR A 526 30.81 -17.65 -29.22
C THR A 526 29.85 -17.04 -28.21
N VAL A 527 28.56 -17.09 -28.53
CA VAL A 527 27.48 -16.61 -27.66
C VAL A 527 26.56 -17.74 -27.28
N ASP A 528 26.12 -17.74 -26.02
CA ASP A 528 25.11 -18.66 -25.52
C ASP A 528 23.72 -18.29 -26.07
N VAL A 529 23.03 -19.32 -26.56
CA VAL A 529 21.63 -19.28 -26.94
C VAL A 529 20.81 -19.82 -25.78
N GLU A 530 20.20 -18.91 -25.03
CA GLU A 530 19.36 -19.23 -23.88
C GLU A 530 17.95 -19.61 -24.36
N VAL A 531 17.50 -20.81 -23.97
CA VAL A 531 16.13 -21.26 -24.27
C VAL A 531 15.17 -20.71 -23.22
N ALA A 532 14.37 -19.72 -23.62
CA ALA A 532 13.32 -19.10 -22.82
C ALA A 532 12.03 -19.95 -22.81
N ASP A 533 11.29 -19.87 -21.71
CA ASP A 533 10.07 -20.68 -21.48
C ASP A 533 8.85 -20.25 -22.32
N GLY A 534 8.96 -19.18 -23.12
CA GLY A 534 7.91 -18.69 -24.03
C GLY A 534 8.24 -17.35 -24.71
N PRO A 535 7.43 -16.92 -25.70
CA PRO A 535 7.61 -15.62 -26.35
C PRO A 535 7.38 -14.46 -25.37
N PRO A 536 8.04 -13.31 -25.56
CA PRO A 536 7.75 -12.10 -24.80
C PRO A 536 6.30 -11.66 -25.02
N ALA A 537 5.70 -11.06 -23.99
CA ALA A 537 4.35 -10.53 -24.05
C ALA A 537 4.24 -9.48 -25.18
N GLY A 538 3.38 -9.74 -26.18
CA GLY A 538 3.13 -8.80 -27.29
C GLY A 538 3.66 -9.20 -28.67
N ALA A 539 4.20 -10.41 -28.87
CA ALA A 539 4.51 -10.88 -30.22
C ALA A 539 3.21 -11.09 -31.05
N PRO A 540 3.06 -10.45 -32.22
CA PRO A 540 1.89 -10.65 -33.08
C PRO A 540 1.98 -12.03 -33.75
N GLY A 541 1.24 -12.98 -33.22
CA GLY A 541 1.04 -14.30 -33.81
C GLY A 541 -0.36 -14.78 -33.47
N ALA A 542 -1.08 -15.33 -34.45
CA ALA A 542 -2.43 -15.87 -34.29
C ALA A 542 -2.50 -16.79 -33.05
N GLY A 543 -3.19 -16.32 -32.01
CA GLY A 543 -3.23 -16.94 -30.69
C GLY A 543 -4.62 -17.42 -30.27
N ILE A 544 -4.70 -18.03 -29.09
CA ILE A 544 -5.98 -18.38 -28.46
C ILE A 544 -6.76 -17.08 -28.19
N PRO A 545 -8.02 -16.94 -28.65
CA PRO A 545 -8.83 -15.74 -28.42
C PRO A 545 -9.07 -15.51 -26.92
N GLU A 546 -9.10 -14.25 -26.50
CA GLU A 546 -9.49 -13.91 -25.13
C GLU A 546 -10.98 -14.20 -24.93
N PRO A 547 -11.38 -14.93 -23.87
CA PRO A 547 -12.79 -15.17 -23.58
C PRO A 547 -13.47 -13.85 -23.22
N VAL A 548 -14.56 -13.54 -23.92
CA VAL A 548 -15.51 -12.52 -23.49
C VAL A 548 -16.47 -13.17 -22.50
N LEU A 549 -16.34 -12.78 -21.24
CA LEU A 549 -17.23 -13.23 -20.17
C LEU A 549 -18.56 -12.47 -20.27
N VAL A 550 -19.68 -13.20 -20.36
CA VAL A 550 -21.03 -12.64 -20.53
C VAL A 550 -21.93 -13.17 -19.44
N GLU A 551 -22.75 -12.29 -18.85
CA GLU A 551 -23.86 -12.69 -17.97
C GLU A 551 -25.15 -12.80 -18.78
N ASP A 552 -25.63 -14.03 -18.97
CA ASP A 552 -26.86 -14.31 -19.73
C ASP A 552 -27.65 -15.44 -19.04
N GLY A 553 -28.96 -15.29 -18.89
CA GLY A 553 -29.85 -16.29 -18.30
C GLY A 553 -30.10 -17.54 -19.16
N GLY A 554 -29.54 -17.59 -20.39
CA GLY A 554 -29.66 -18.74 -21.28
C GLY A 554 -28.96 -20.02 -20.80
N SER A 555 -29.37 -21.17 -21.33
CA SER A 555 -28.82 -22.51 -21.00
C SER A 555 -27.50 -22.86 -21.70
N TRP A 556 -26.95 -21.94 -22.48
CA TRP A 556 -25.68 -22.14 -23.19
C TRP A 556 -24.49 -21.87 -22.26
N ARG A 557 -23.40 -22.63 -22.44
CA ARG A 557 -22.16 -22.51 -21.64
C ARG A 557 -21.12 -21.62 -22.31
N SER A 558 -20.91 -21.84 -23.61
CA SER A 558 -19.96 -21.10 -24.43
C SER A 558 -20.34 -21.17 -25.92
N ARG A 559 -19.88 -20.20 -26.71
CA ARG A 559 -20.07 -20.16 -28.16
C ARG A 559 -18.95 -19.39 -28.85
N MET A 560 -18.68 -19.74 -30.11
CA MET A 560 -17.81 -18.97 -31.00
C MET A 560 -18.66 -18.10 -31.93
N LEU A 561 -18.44 -16.79 -31.92
CA LEU A 561 -19.09 -15.82 -32.81
C LEU A 561 -18.00 -15.14 -33.66
N GLY A 562 -17.80 -15.64 -34.89
CA GLY A 562 -16.68 -15.21 -35.73
C GLY A 562 -15.34 -15.49 -35.05
N ALA A 563 -14.56 -14.45 -34.77
CA ALA A 563 -13.30 -14.55 -34.04
C ALA A 563 -13.43 -14.41 -32.51
N THR A 564 -14.64 -14.16 -31.99
CA THR A 564 -14.87 -13.90 -30.56
C THR A 564 -15.39 -15.14 -29.85
N TRP A 565 -14.71 -15.55 -28.79
CA TRP A 565 -15.16 -16.63 -27.92
C TRP A 565 -15.92 -16.07 -26.72
N GLN A 566 -17.19 -16.44 -26.56
CA GLN A 566 -18.03 -16.00 -25.44
C GLN A 566 -18.26 -17.14 -24.45
N VAL A 567 -18.17 -16.83 -23.15
CA VAL A 567 -18.45 -17.77 -22.05
C VAL A 567 -19.54 -17.19 -21.15
N ASN A 568 -20.58 -17.96 -20.90
CA ASN A 568 -21.67 -17.56 -20.03
C ASN A 568 -21.30 -17.81 -18.55
N ILE A 569 -20.99 -16.74 -17.81
CA ILE A 569 -20.59 -16.82 -16.41
C ILE A 569 -21.79 -16.94 -15.45
N ALA A 570 -23.01 -16.70 -15.95
CA ALA A 570 -24.24 -16.91 -15.18
C ALA A 570 -24.67 -18.40 -15.15
N HIS A 571 -24.09 -19.25 -16.01
CA HIS A 571 -24.41 -20.68 -16.07
C HIS A 571 -24.03 -21.40 -14.76
N PRO A 572 -24.88 -22.31 -14.22
CA PRO A 572 -24.64 -23.02 -12.96
C PRO A 572 -23.28 -23.71 -12.88
N ASP A 573 -22.86 -24.41 -13.93
CA ASP A 573 -21.55 -25.09 -13.97
C ASP A 573 -20.36 -24.11 -13.80
N TYR A 574 -20.43 -22.91 -14.37
CA TYR A 574 -19.36 -21.92 -14.22
C TYR A 574 -19.31 -21.39 -12.77
N ARG A 575 -20.49 -21.11 -12.19
CA ARG A 575 -20.61 -20.65 -10.80
C ARG A 575 -20.19 -21.70 -9.78
N ALA A 576 -20.50 -22.98 -10.02
CA ALA A 576 -20.10 -24.08 -9.16
C ALA A 576 -18.57 -24.20 -9.05
N LEU A 577 -17.84 -23.82 -10.10
CA LEU A 577 -16.39 -23.83 -10.15
C LEU A 577 -15.75 -22.51 -9.68
N ALA A 578 -16.53 -21.61 -9.05
CA ALA A 578 -16.02 -20.31 -8.65
C ALA A 578 -14.91 -20.41 -7.58
N VAL A 579 -14.97 -21.39 -6.70
CA VAL A 579 -14.07 -21.50 -5.54
C VAL A 579 -12.73 -22.15 -5.87
N GLU A 580 -12.62 -22.84 -7.02
CA GLU A 580 -11.42 -23.58 -7.43
C GLU A 580 -10.86 -23.06 -8.76
N PRO A 581 -9.84 -22.17 -8.74
CA PRO A 581 -9.28 -21.57 -9.95
C PRO A 581 -8.79 -22.60 -10.99
N ARG A 582 -8.19 -23.70 -10.53
CA ARG A 582 -7.73 -24.79 -11.42
C ARG A 582 -8.88 -25.53 -12.08
N ALA A 583 -9.94 -25.85 -11.34
CA ALA A 583 -11.10 -26.52 -11.90
C ALA A 583 -11.83 -25.63 -12.89
N ARG A 584 -11.95 -24.33 -12.58
CA ARG A 584 -12.49 -23.31 -13.49
C ARG A 584 -11.67 -23.21 -14.78
N LEU A 585 -10.34 -23.22 -14.68
CA LEU A 585 -9.45 -23.19 -15.83
C LEU A 585 -9.60 -24.45 -16.72
N ARG A 586 -9.68 -25.64 -16.12
CA ARG A 586 -9.95 -26.90 -16.84
C ARG A 586 -11.29 -26.87 -17.58
N TYR A 587 -12.30 -26.33 -16.92
CA TYR A 587 -13.61 -26.14 -17.53
C TYR A 587 -13.56 -25.22 -18.75
N LEU A 588 -12.83 -24.10 -18.66
CA LEU A 588 -12.63 -23.21 -19.80
C LEU A 588 -11.88 -23.88 -20.96
N VAL A 589 -10.85 -24.70 -20.67
CA VAL A 589 -10.15 -25.50 -21.70
C VAL A 589 -11.12 -26.44 -22.40
N ALA A 590 -11.99 -27.14 -21.66
CA ALA A 590 -12.98 -28.05 -22.23
C ALA A 590 -14.03 -27.31 -23.09
N LEU A 591 -14.50 -26.15 -22.63
CA LEU A 591 -15.41 -25.30 -23.40
C LEU A 591 -14.78 -24.80 -24.70
N PHE A 592 -13.51 -24.38 -24.63
CA PHE A 592 -12.77 -23.93 -25.81
C PHE A 592 -12.56 -25.07 -26.81
N ALA A 593 -12.18 -26.26 -26.33
CA ALA A 593 -12.03 -27.45 -27.16
C ALA A 593 -13.34 -27.80 -27.90
N LYS A 594 -14.48 -27.75 -27.19
CA LYS A 594 -15.81 -27.97 -27.76
C LYS A 594 -16.13 -26.96 -28.86
N ASP A 595 -15.97 -25.67 -28.58
CA ASP A 595 -16.35 -24.62 -29.54
C ASP A 595 -15.46 -24.62 -30.79
N LEU A 596 -14.16 -24.88 -30.62
CA LEU A 596 -13.20 -24.91 -31.71
C LEU A 596 -13.47 -26.06 -32.68
N THR A 597 -13.85 -27.24 -32.17
CA THR A 597 -14.14 -28.42 -33.00
C THR A 597 -15.52 -28.36 -33.66
N VAL A 598 -16.53 -27.86 -32.95
CA VAL A 598 -17.90 -27.69 -33.48
C VAL A 598 -17.95 -26.65 -34.59
N ALA A 599 -17.19 -25.55 -34.48
CA ALA A 599 -17.13 -24.51 -35.51
C ALA A 599 -16.64 -25.02 -36.89
N ARG A 600 -16.02 -26.21 -36.96
CA ARG A 600 -15.47 -26.78 -38.20
C ARG A 600 -16.45 -27.61 -39.03
N GLY A 601 -17.59 -28.02 -38.48
CA GLY A 601 -18.57 -28.81 -39.22
C GLY A 601 -18.00 -30.10 -39.82
N HIS A 602 -17.40 -30.97 -38.99
CA HIS A 602 -16.95 -32.29 -39.45
C HIS A 602 -18.13 -33.16 -39.93
N PRO A 603 -17.93 -34.02 -40.94
CA PRO A 603 -18.98 -34.89 -41.49
C PRO A 603 -19.40 -36.06 -40.57
N GLY A 604 -18.88 -36.16 -39.35
CA GLY A 604 -19.21 -37.21 -38.38
C GLY A 604 -18.83 -36.83 -36.94
N HIS A 605 -19.45 -37.51 -35.97
CA HIS A 605 -19.30 -37.21 -34.53
C HIS A 605 -18.00 -37.74 -33.92
N GLU A 606 -17.48 -38.89 -34.38
CA GLU A 606 -16.26 -39.52 -33.82
C GLU A 606 -15.01 -38.64 -33.92
N PRO A 607 -14.69 -38.04 -35.09
CA PRO A 607 -13.49 -37.21 -35.22
C PRO A 607 -13.54 -35.92 -34.38
N ILE A 608 -14.75 -35.41 -34.13
CA ILE A 608 -14.96 -34.23 -33.28
C ILE A 608 -14.59 -34.58 -31.83
N ILE A 609 -15.05 -35.73 -31.34
CA ILE A 609 -14.80 -36.18 -29.97
C ILE A 609 -13.31 -36.40 -29.74
N GLU A 610 -12.63 -37.09 -30.66
CA GLU A 610 -11.17 -37.32 -30.58
C GLU A 610 -10.38 -35.99 -30.55
N GLN A 611 -10.74 -35.02 -31.40
CA GLN A 611 -10.10 -33.71 -31.37
C GLN A 611 -10.35 -32.94 -30.06
N VAL A 612 -11.56 -33.03 -29.49
CA VAL A 612 -11.86 -32.43 -28.18
C VAL A 612 -10.97 -33.04 -27.10
N LEU A 613 -10.87 -34.38 -27.08
CA LEU A 613 -10.03 -35.10 -26.11
C LEU A 613 -8.56 -34.72 -26.25
N GLU A 614 -8.05 -34.55 -27.47
CA GLU A 614 -6.67 -34.16 -27.73
C GLU A 614 -6.34 -32.76 -27.20
N ILE A 615 -7.24 -31.79 -27.39
CA ILE A 615 -7.08 -30.42 -26.87
C ILE A 615 -7.10 -30.41 -25.34
N ILE A 616 -8.01 -31.18 -24.73
CA ILE A 616 -8.11 -31.29 -23.26
C ILE A 616 -6.84 -31.94 -22.70
N ALA A 617 -6.37 -33.04 -23.30
CA ALA A 617 -5.16 -33.73 -22.88
C ALA A 617 -3.91 -32.85 -22.97
N LEU A 618 -3.83 -32.02 -24.02
CA LEU A 618 -2.80 -30.98 -24.14
C LEU A 618 -2.85 -29.99 -22.98
N GLY A 619 -4.05 -29.45 -22.71
CA GLY A 619 -4.31 -28.54 -21.59
C GLY A 619 -3.83 -29.10 -20.27
N GLU A 620 -4.27 -30.31 -19.92
CA GLU A 620 -3.88 -31.00 -18.69
C GLU A 620 -2.37 -31.21 -18.59
N ARG A 621 -1.73 -31.66 -19.67
CA ARG A 621 -0.27 -31.87 -19.69
C ARG A 621 0.50 -30.59 -19.39
N ASN A 622 0.07 -29.46 -19.95
CA ASN A 622 0.71 -28.17 -19.73
C ASN A 622 0.46 -27.63 -18.33
N LEU A 623 -0.74 -27.85 -17.78
CA LEU A 623 -1.08 -27.49 -16.41
C LEU A 623 -0.23 -28.27 -15.38
N LEU A 624 0.00 -29.57 -15.62
CA LEU A 624 0.82 -30.44 -14.77
C LEU A 624 2.33 -30.12 -14.79
N ARG A 625 2.83 -29.48 -15.86
CA ARG A 625 4.25 -29.11 -16.02
C ARG A 625 4.63 -27.80 -15.34
N THR A 626 3.68 -27.08 -14.77
CA THR A 626 3.94 -25.83 -14.04
C THR A 626 4.65 -26.17 -12.73
N PRO A 627 5.89 -25.70 -12.47
CA PRO A 627 6.53 -25.90 -11.16
C PRO A 627 5.66 -25.25 -10.07
N ARG A 628 5.57 -25.92 -8.91
CA ARG A 628 4.84 -25.44 -7.73
C ARG A 628 5.44 -24.16 -7.18
#